data_AF-A0A1C5UEC7-F1
#
_entry.id   AF-A0A1C5UEC7-F1
#
_cell.length_a   1.000
_cell.length_b   1.000
_cell.length_c   1.000
_cell.angle_alpha   90.00
_cell.angle_beta   90.00
_cell.angle_gamma   90.00
#
_symmetry.space_group_name_H-M   'P 1'
#
loop_
_entity.id
_entity.type
_entity.pdbx_description
1 polymer ?
#
loop_
_entity_poly.entity_id
_entity_poly.type
_entity_poly.pdbx_seq_one_letter_code
_entity_poly.pdbx_strand_id
1 'polypeptide(L)'
;MKMKKILSMCLIGVMAMGLLAGCGSSDDQQSSSDNSKTESTDTASSEDTSDSGSQGDGKTLVVYYSATGSTKAVAEEIAKRTGGDIFEIEPKETYTDQDLDWTDDDSRVSREHDNEDERDVELVSTTVDNWDSYGTVFVGYPKMEYSL
;
A
#
# COMPACT_ATOMS: atom_id res chain seq x y z
N MET A 1 -32.62 -18.55 38.66
CA MET A 1 -33.27 -19.84 38.31
C MET A 1 -33.20 -19.98 36.80
N LYS A 2 -32.17 -20.63 36.24
CA LYS A 2 -32.13 -22.04 35.76
C LYS A 2 -33.24 -22.41 34.75
N MET A 3 -32.95 -22.27 33.46
CA MET A 3 -33.41 -23.16 32.37
C MET A 3 -32.26 -23.23 31.34
N LYS A 4 -31.40 -24.26 31.34
CA LYS A 4 -31.55 -25.66 30.86
C LYS A 4 -31.49 -25.80 29.33
N LYS A 5 -30.25 -26.00 28.86
CA LYS A 5 -29.75 -26.95 27.85
C LYS A 5 -30.79 -27.54 26.87
N ILE A 6 -30.60 -27.28 25.58
CA ILE A 6 -31.03 -28.18 24.51
C ILE A 6 -29.82 -28.55 23.66
N LEU A 7 -29.50 -29.83 23.75
CA LEU A 7 -28.50 -30.58 23.02
C LEU A 7 -29.09 -30.89 21.64
N SER A 8 -28.47 -30.46 20.54
CA SER A 8 -28.74 -31.03 19.22
C SER A 8 -27.41 -31.31 18.51
N MET A 9 -27.08 -32.58 18.58
CA MET A 9 -25.93 -33.26 18.03
C MET A 9 -26.32 -33.73 16.63
N CYS A 10 -25.62 -33.25 15.60
CA CYS A 10 -25.60 -33.91 14.30
C CYS A 10 -24.16 -34.06 13.82
N LEU A 11 -23.91 -35.29 13.38
CA LEU A 11 -22.67 -36.02 13.30
C LEU A 11 -22.20 -36.04 11.84
N ILE A 12 -21.12 -35.32 11.50
CA ILE A 12 -20.41 -35.44 10.22
C ILE A 12 -19.00 -34.89 10.45
N GLY A 13 -17.86 -35.52 10.16
CA GLY A 13 -17.52 -36.84 9.68
C GLY A 13 -16.01 -36.96 9.88
N VAL A 14 -15.56 -38.16 10.29
CA VAL A 14 -14.14 -38.49 10.44
C VAL A 14 -13.48 -38.43 9.06
N MET A 15 -12.48 -37.58 8.88
CA MET A 15 -11.56 -37.70 7.75
C MET A 15 -10.15 -37.91 8.30
N ALA A 16 -9.76 -39.18 8.31
CA ALA A 16 -8.43 -39.64 8.58
C ALA A 16 -7.55 -39.53 7.32
N MET A 17 -6.24 -39.39 7.58
CA MET A 17 -5.11 -39.79 6.72
C MET A 17 -4.74 -38.92 5.51
N GLY A 18 -3.59 -38.26 5.67
CA GLY A 18 -2.73 -37.79 4.60
C GLY A 18 -1.32 -37.54 5.15
N LEU A 19 -0.56 -38.62 5.38
CA LEU A 19 0.86 -38.56 5.66
C LEU A 19 1.60 -38.19 4.37
N LEU A 20 2.18 -37.00 4.30
CA LEU A 20 3.27 -36.72 3.36
C LEU A 20 4.56 -36.65 4.16
N ALA A 21 5.25 -37.78 4.16
CA ALA A 21 6.67 -37.86 4.44
C ALA A 21 7.42 -37.05 3.37
N GLY A 22 7.99 -35.90 3.77
CA GLY A 22 9.02 -35.20 3.02
C GLY A 22 10.29 -35.21 3.86
N CYS A 23 11.14 -36.21 3.63
CA CYS A 23 12.52 -36.25 4.11
C CYS A 23 13.43 -35.85 2.94
N GLY A 24 14.34 -34.91 3.17
CA GLY A 24 15.28 -34.42 2.18
C GLY A 24 16.44 -33.64 2.82
N SER A 25 17.29 -34.40 3.52
CA SER A 25 18.69 -34.14 3.89
C SER A 25 19.06 -32.95 4.79
N SER A 26 19.33 -33.29 6.07
CA SER A 26 20.55 -32.97 6.87
C SER A 26 21.77 -32.50 6.08
N ASP A 27 22.74 -31.78 6.60
CA ASP A 27 23.04 -31.09 7.87
C ASP A 27 24.32 -30.28 7.51
N ASP A 28 24.51 -29.08 8.04
CA ASP A 28 25.71 -28.80 8.83
C ASP A 28 25.74 -27.36 9.34
N GLN A 29 26.08 -27.28 10.61
CA GLN A 29 26.15 -26.13 11.48
C GLN A 29 27.50 -25.43 11.34
N GLN A 30 27.49 -24.09 11.41
CA GLN A 30 28.44 -23.27 12.19
C GLN A 30 29.95 -23.38 11.92
N SER A 31 30.57 -22.29 11.44
CA SER A 31 31.53 -21.53 12.26
C SER A 31 32.06 -20.26 11.59
N SER A 32 32.42 -19.33 12.46
CA SER A 32 32.88 -17.96 12.25
C SER A 32 34.31 -17.82 11.70
N SER A 33 34.58 -16.60 11.21
CA SER A 33 35.88 -15.91 11.17
C SER A 33 36.93 -16.38 10.15
N ASP A 34 37.28 -15.55 9.16
CA ASP A 34 38.38 -14.57 9.26
C ASP A 34 38.52 -13.78 7.94
N ASN A 35 38.99 -12.55 8.09
CA ASN A 35 39.13 -11.45 7.16
C ASN A 35 40.49 -11.51 6.42
N SER A 36 40.53 -11.12 5.13
CA SER A 36 41.60 -10.26 4.56
C SER A 36 41.56 -10.14 3.02
N LYS A 37 41.13 -8.94 2.56
CA LYS A 37 41.87 -7.99 1.70
C LYS A 37 42.00 -8.21 0.17
N THR A 38 41.32 -7.30 -0.58
CA THR A 38 41.77 -6.43 -1.72
C THR A 38 42.32 -7.13 -2.98
N GLU A 39 41.95 -6.84 -4.24
CA GLU A 39 41.53 -5.61 -4.94
C GLU A 39 40.94 -6.01 -6.30
N SER A 40 39.96 -5.27 -6.85
CA SER A 40 39.96 -4.79 -8.24
C SER A 40 38.72 -3.95 -8.53
N THR A 41 39.01 -2.74 -8.96
CA THR A 41 38.20 -1.72 -9.62
C THR A 41 37.38 -2.26 -10.79
N ASP A 42 36.12 -1.86 -10.90
CA ASP A 42 35.54 -1.44 -12.19
C ASP A 42 34.45 -0.40 -11.99
N THR A 43 34.57 0.65 -12.79
CA THR A 43 33.78 1.88 -12.83
C THR A 43 32.75 1.79 -13.96
N ALA A 44 31.56 2.32 -13.70
CA ALA A 44 30.48 2.63 -14.66
C ALA A 44 29.80 1.39 -15.30
N SER A 45 28.52 1.38 -15.60
CA SER A 45 27.58 2.45 -15.88
C SER A 45 26.16 1.96 -15.61
N SER A 46 25.28 2.92 -15.38
CA SER A 46 23.83 2.85 -15.43
C SER A 46 23.28 1.87 -16.47
N GLU A 47 22.32 1.06 -16.06
CA GLU A 47 21.28 0.54 -16.95
C GLU A 47 19.95 1.11 -16.47
N ASP A 48 19.77 2.38 -16.85
CA ASP A 48 18.48 3.05 -16.93
C ASP A 48 17.71 2.38 -18.07
N THR A 49 16.85 1.43 -17.73
CA THR A 49 15.85 0.94 -18.67
C THR A 49 14.65 1.86 -18.56
N SER A 50 14.80 3.04 -19.17
CA SER A 50 13.69 3.90 -19.56
C SER A 50 12.82 3.15 -20.57
N ASP A 51 11.85 2.39 -20.08
CA ASP A 51 10.71 1.92 -20.86
C ASP A 51 9.88 3.16 -21.21
N SER A 52 10.23 3.76 -22.35
CA SER A 52 9.55 4.93 -22.89
C SER A 52 8.21 4.49 -23.46
N GLY A 53 7.25 4.29 -22.55
CA GLY A 53 5.83 4.37 -22.85
C GLY A 53 5.53 5.78 -23.32
N SER A 54 5.43 5.95 -24.64
CA SER A 54 5.03 7.18 -25.33
C SER A 54 3.80 7.83 -24.65
N GLN A 55 3.97 8.99 -24.00
CA GLN A 55 2.83 9.77 -23.50
C GLN A 55 3.19 11.24 -23.21
N GLY A 56 2.72 12.14 -24.08
CA GLY A 56 2.67 13.60 -23.89
C GLY A 56 4.03 14.33 -23.93
N ASP A 57 4.09 15.48 -24.60
CA ASP A 57 5.25 16.38 -24.55
C ASP A 57 5.33 17.04 -23.15
N GLY A 58 5.77 16.32 -22.12
CA GLY A 58 5.90 16.86 -20.76
C GLY A 58 6.31 15.84 -19.71
N LYS A 59 6.70 16.32 -18.52
CA LYS A 59 7.04 15.46 -17.37
C LYS A 59 5.82 14.71 -16.85
N THR A 60 6.05 13.66 -16.06
CA THR A 60 5.00 12.95 -15.33
C THR A 60 4.96 13.43 -13.88
N LEU A 61 3.76 13.69 -13.36
CA LEU A 61 3.48 13.91 -11.95
C LEU A 61 2.59 12.78 -11.42
N VAL A 62 2.90 12.27 -10.24
CA VAL A 62 2.07 11.32 -9.50
C VAL A 62 1.56 12.01 -8.24
N VAL A 63 0.29 12.41 -8.27
CA VAL A 63 -0.44 12.98 -7.13
C VAL A 63 -1.13 11.85 -6.38
N TYR A 64 -1.04 11.79 -5.06
CA TYR A 64 -1.81 10.81 -4.29
C TYR A 64 -2.22 11.25 -2.89
N TYR A 65 -3.31 10.67 -2.38
CA TYR A 65 -3.63 10.64 -0.95
C TYR A 65 -3.51 9.20 -0.41
N SER A 66 -3.02 9.04 0.82
CA SER A 66 -2.82 7.74 1.44
C SER A 66 -2.97 7.78 2.95
N ALA A 67 -4.11 7.31 3.48
CA ALA A 67 -4.33 7.24 4.93
C ALA A 67 -3.43 6.19 5.63
N THR A 68 -3.31 4.99 5.05
CA THR A 68 -2.66 3.82 5.68
C THR A 68 -1.45 3.29 4.93
N GLY A 69 -1.00 3.99 3.89
CA GLY A 69 0.25 3.71 3.17
C GLY A 69 0.11 2.86 1.90
N SER A 70 -1.03 2.19 1.66
CA SER A 70 -1.18 1.33 0.47
C SER A 70 -1.10 2.12 -0.84
N THR A 71 -1.79 3.26 -0.93
CA THR A 71 -1.76 4.10 -2.14
C THR A 71 -0.39 4.73 -2.33
N LYS A 72 0.29 5.12 -1.25
CA LYS A 72 1.67 5.63 -1.28
C LYS A 72 2.62 4.62 -1.94
N ALA A 73 2.57 3.36 -1.53
CA ALA A 73 3.42 2.32 -2.10
C ALA A 73 3.22 2.16 -3.62
N VAL A 74 1.97 2.27 -4.10
CA VAL A 74 1.65 2.22 -5.53
C VAL A 74 2.14 3.49 -6.25
N ALA A 75 1.94 4.67 -5.67
CA ALA A 75 2.39 5.92 -6.25
C ALA A 75 3.91 6.00 -6.39
N GLU A 76 4.65 5.55 -5.39
CA GLU A 76 6.11 5.44 -5.43
C GLU A 76 6.57 4.49 -6.54
N GLU A 77 5.89 3.36 -6.75
CA GLU A 77 6.20 2.43 -7.83
C GLU A 77 5.88 3.00 -9.22
N ILE A 78 4.78 3.75 -9.36
CA ILE A 78 4.46 4.47 -10.62
C ILE A 78 5.56 5.49 -10.90
N ALA A 79 5.87 6.37 -9.94
CA ALA A 79 6.89 7.41 -10.09
C ALA A 79 8.25 6.81 -10.47
N LYS A 80 8.65 5.71 -9.84
CA LYS A 80 9.87 4.98 -10.17
C LYS A 80 9.89 4.46 -11.61
N ARG A 81 8.77 3.95 -12.12
CA ARG A 81 8.68 3.41 -13.48
C ARG A 81 8.62 4.50 -14.55
N THR A 82 8.01 5.64 -14.23
CA THR A 82 7.82 6.75 -15.18
C THR A 82 8.92 7.81 -15.10
N GLY A 83 9.79 7.74 -14.10
CA GLY A 83 10.68 8.86 -13.73
C GLY A 83 9.89 10.11 -13.32
N GLY A 84 8.69 9.91 -12.75
CA GLY A 84 7.77 11.00 -12.41
C GLY A 84 8.07 11.64 -11.06
N ASP A 85 7.69 12.90 -10.91
CA ASP A 85 7.70 13.57 -9.62
C ASP A 85 6.51 13.10 -8.77
N ILE A 86 6.62 13.21 -7.46
CA ILE A 86 5.57 12.83 -6.51
C ILE A 86 5.02 14.08 -5.80
N PHE A 87 3.70 14.12 -5.62
CA PHE A 87 3.04 15.06 -4.73
C PHE A 87 2.03 14.34 -3.83
N GLU A 88 2.31 14.30 -2.54
CA GLU A 88 1.38 13.74 -1.53
C GLU A 88 0.37 14.82 -1.11
N ILE A 89 -0.91 14.50 -1.22
CA ILE A 89 -2.01 15.30 -0.67
C ILE A 89 -2.08 14.99 0.82
N GLU A 90 -1.60 15.92 1.64
CA GLU A 90 -1.59 15.79 3.09
C GLU A 90 -2.68 16.68 3.71
N PRO A 91 -3.70 16.10 4.38
CA PRO A 91 -4.59 16.86 5.25
C PRO A 91 -3.82 17.52 6.39
N LYS A 92 -4.17 18.75 6.77
CA LYS A 92 -3.62 19.37 8.00
C LYS A 92 -3.97 18.57 9.24
N GLU A 93 -5.21 18.08 9.29
CA GLU A 93 -5.69 17.17 10.33
C GLU A 93 -5.72 15.75 9.78
N THR A 94 -4.68 14.97 10.10
CA THR A 94 -4.53 13.57 9.68
C THR A 94 -5.70 12.71 10.15
N TYR A 95 -6.13 11.77 9.31
CA TYR A 95 -7.18 10.81 9.66
C TYR A 95 -6.66 9.80 10.69
N THR A 96 -7.38 9.68 11.78
CA THR A 96 -7.12 8.68 12.83
C THR A 96 -7.79 7.34 12.49
N ASP A 97 -7.43 6.27 13.20
CA ASP A 97 -8.10 4.97 13.04
C ASP A 97 -9.62 5.05 13.31
N GLN A 98 -10.05 5.90 14.24
CA GLN A 98 -11.48 6.14 14.50
C GLN A 98 -12.14 6.91 13.35
N ASP A 99 -11.43 7.87 12.75
CA ASP A 99 -11.94 8.60 11.59
C ASP A 99 -12.17 7.68 10.39
N LEU A 100 -11.36 6.63 10.26
CA LEU A 100 -11.37 5.67 9.16
C LEU A 100 -12.32 4.48 9.40
N ASP A 101 -13.00 4.41 10.55
CA ASP A 101 -13.95 3.34 10.85
C ASP A 101 -15.26 3.52 10.07
N TRP A 102 -15.29 3.02 8.85
CA TRP A 102 -16.46 3.03 7.98
C TRP A 102 -17.65 2.22 8.54
N THR A 103 -17.47 1.43 9.61
CA THR A 103 -18.58 0.72 10.28
C THR A 103 -19.28 1.58 11.32
N ASP A 104 -18.71 2.73 11.67
CA ASP A 104 -19.31 3.77 12.49
C ASP A 104 -19.88 4.87 11.59
N ASP A 105 -21.21 5.02 11.57
CA ASP A 105 -21.93 6.05 10.79
C ASP A 105 -21.53 7.48 11.23
N ASP A 106 -21.05 7.64 12.47
CA ASP A 106 -20.57 8.91 13.00
C ASP A 106 -19.05 9.10 12.78
N SER A 107 -18.34 8.17 12.14
CA SER A 107 -16.93 8.38 11.80
C SER A 107 -16.76 9.51 10.79
N ARG A 108 -15.56 10.11 10.74
CA ARG A 108 -15.29 11.20 9.80
C ARG A 108 -15.45 10.74 8.34
N VAL A 109 -14.95 9.56 7.97
CA VAL A 109 -15.11 9.05 6.59
C VAL A 109 -16.56 8.74 6.24
N SER A 110 -17.39 8.30 7.19
CA SER A 110 -18.82 8.09 6.99
C SER A 110 -19.55 9.41 6.75
N ARG A 111 -19.34 10.40 7.62
CA ARG A 111 -19.98 11.71 7.45
C ARG A 111 -19.52 12.43 6.19
N GLU A 112 -18.22 12.44 5.87
CA GLU A 112 -17.69 13.03 4.64
C GLU A 112 -18.20 12.31 3.38
N HIS A 113 -18.41 10.99 3.45
CA HIS A 113 -18.99 10.24 2.34
C HIS A 113 -20.45 10.64 2.10
N ASP A 114 -21.27 10.69 3.14
CA ASP A 114 -22.71 10.91 3.03
C ASP A 114 -23.10 12.39 2.90
N ASN A 115 -22.25 13.31 3.38
CA ASN A 115 -22.49 14.74 3.38
C ASN A 115 -21.40 15.50 2.60
N GLU A 116 -21.75 16.04 1.43
CA GLU A 116 -20.80 16.78 0.59
C GLU A 116 -20.29 18.06 1.26
N ASP A 117 -21.07 18.67 2.14
CA ASP A 117 -20.68 19.89 2.86
C ASP A 117 -19.56 19.63 3.87
N GLU A 118 -19.32 18.37 4.26
CA GLU A 118 -18.23 17.97 5.16
C GLU A 118 -16.94 17.59 4.40
N ARG A 119 -16.95 17.54 3.06
CA ARG A 119 -15.80 17.11 2.25
C ARG A 119 -14.70 18.17 2.07
N ASP A 120 -14.88 19.38 2.60
CA ASP A 120 -13.85 20.43 2.53
C ASP A 120 -12.76 20.17 3.57
N VAL A 121 -11.65 19.57 3.13
CA VAL A 121 -10.52 19.18 3.97
C VAL A 121 -9.36 20.15 3.74
N GLU A 122 -8.95 20.84 4.80
CA GLU A 122 -7.79 21.74 4.74
C GLU A 122 -6.50 20.93 4.51
N LEU A 123 -5.71 21.33 3.51
CA LEU A 123 -4.47 20.65 3.12
C LEU A 123 -3.23 21.41 3.59
N VAL A 124 -2.13 20.69 3.79
CA VAL A 124 -0.82 21.26 4.10
C VAL A 124 -0.30 22.13 2.94
N SER A 125 -0.49 21.66 1.71
CA SER A 125 -0.19 22.39 0.48
C SER A 125 -1.21 22.06 -0.61
N THR A 126 -1.51 23.04 -1.44
CA THR A 126 -2.34 22.90 -2.66
C THR A 126 -1.58 23.28 -3.93
N THR A 127 -0.30 23.63 -3.79
CA THR A 127 0.52 24.13 -4.89
C THR A 127 1.57 23.10 -5.28
N VAL A 128 1.63 22.81 -6.57
CA VAL A 128 2.71 22.03 -7.19
C VAL A 128 3.57 22.99 -8.00
N ASP A 129 4.87 23.01 -7.73
CA ASP A 129 5.81 23.85 -8.46
C ASP A 129 5.94 23.41 -9.92
N ASN A 130 6.08 24.36 -10.84
CA ASN A 130 6.24 24.11 -12.27
C ASN A 130 5.10 23.27 -12.89
N TRP A 131 3.86 23.47 -12.45
CA TRP A 131 2.67 22.74 -12.93
C TRP A 131 2.61 22.62 -14.45
N ASP A 132 2.90 23.71 -15.18
CA ASP A 132 2.85 23.75 -16.65
C ASP A 132 3.88 22.83 -17.34
N SER A 133 4.84 22.28 -16.61
CA SER A 133 5.85 21.34 -17.15
C SER A 133 5.37 19.89 -17.21
N TYR A 134 4.25 19.56 -16.57
CA TYR A 134 3.70 18.21 -16.54
C TYR A 134 2.74 17.98 -17.70
N GLY A 135 3.02 16.97 -18.52
CA GLY A 135 2.16 16.53 -19.63
C GLY A 135 1.22 15.38 -19.23
N THR A 136 1.57 14.65 -18.17
CA THR A 136 0.77 13.56 -17.61
C THR A 136 0.68 13.71 -16.10
N VAL A 137 -0.53 13.59 -15.54
CA VAL A 137 -0.78 13.59 -14.10
C VAL A 137 -1.54 12.32 -13.73
N PHE A 138 -0.94 11.48 -12.90
CA PHE A 138 -1.64 10.38 -12.21
C PHE A 138 -2.24 10.90 -10.91
N VAL A 139 -3.45 10.46 -10.58
CA VAL A 139 -4.13 10.78 -9.31
C VAL A 139 -4.51 9.48 -8.62
N GLY A 140 -3.90 9.20 -7.48
CA GLY A 140 -4.13 8.00 -6.67
C GLY A 140 -4.87 8.30 -5.37
N TYR A 141 -5.84 7.46 -5.02
CA TYR A 141 -6.55 7.53 -3.74
C TYR A 141 -7.07 6.14 -3.34
N PRO A 142 -7.23 5.86 -2.04
CA PRO A 142 -7.85 4.62 -1.59
C PRO A 142 -9.31 4.55 -2.05
N LYS A 143 -9.75 3.39 -2.52
CA LYS A 143 -11.18 3.14 -2.74
C LYS A 143 -11.86 3.06 -1.36
N MET A 144 -12.84 3.91 -1.13
CA MET A 144 -13.76 3.80 0.00
C MET A 144 -15.02 3.11 -0.52
N GLU A 145 -15.28 1.88 -0.07
CA GLU A 145 -16.44 1.08 -0.49
C GLU A 145 -17.40 0.87 0.66
N TYR A 146 -18.66 1.19 0.43
CA TYR A 146 -19.77 0.83 1.31
C TYR A 146 -20.47 -0.40 0.74
N SER A 147 -20.63 -1.44 1.56
CA SER A 147 -21.55 -2.53 1.22
C SER A 147 -22.96 -2.08 1.53
N LEU A 148 -23.80 -1.98 0.49
CA LEU A 148 -25.26 -1.82 0.60
C LEU A 148 -25.93 -3.08 1.14
#